data_AF-A0A1B1IJC3-F1
#
_entry.id   AF-A0A1B1IJC3-F1
#
_cell.length_a   1.000
_cell.length_b   1.000
_cell.length_c   1.000
_cell.angle_alpha   90.00
_cell.angle_beta   90.00
_cell.angle_gamma   90.00
#
_symmetry.space_group_name_H-M   'P 1'
#
loop_
_entity.id
_entity.type
_entity.pdbx_description
1 polymer ?
#
loop_
_entity_poly.entity_id
_entity_poly.type
_entity_poly.pdbx_seq_one_letter_code
_entity_poly.pdbx_strand_id
1 'polypeptide(L)'
;RHGVLPKTLHVDAPSTHVDWSAGAVELVTEQRAWPETGAPRRAGVSSFGISGTNAHLIVEQAEEVREAAEEPSRELPVVPWVLSGKSARAVAGQAARLLEWVRERPDAGLVDVGYSMALTRSAFEHRAAVVAGDRARLVAALEALAAGVPCGDVVSGVAGSAGRAVFVFPGQGAQWAGMAVGLLGSSPVFAARMAECAAALAPHVEWSLLDVVRGVEGAPGLERVDVVQPVLWAVMVSLAEVWRAHGVEPAAVIGHSQGEI
;
A
#
# COMPACT_ATOMS: atom_id res chain seq x y z
N ARG A 1 24.76 0.03 -10.42
CA ARG A 1 23.35 0.06 -10.86
C ARG A 1 23.21 0.13 -12.39
N HIS A 2 23.60 1.21 -13.05
CA HIS A 2 23.25 1.44 -14.47
C HIS A 2 24.18 0.81 -15.50
N GLY A 3 25.31 0.24 -15.09
CA GLY A 3 26.24 -0.44 -16.01
C GLY A 3 26.85 0.41 -17.10
N VAL A 4 26.95 1.72 -16.86
CA VAL A 4 27.54 2.67 -17.80
C VAL A 4 28.61 3.50 -17.09
N LEU A 5 29.65 3.85 -17.83
CA LEU A 5 30.61 4.87 -17.46
C LEU A 5 30.14 6.19 -18.12
N PRO A 6 29.73 7.20 -17.32
CA PRO A 6 29.26 8.46 -17.87
C PRO A 6 30.41 9.26 -18.48
N LYS A 7 30.11 10.04 -19.52
CA LYS A 7 31.06 10.94 -20.16
C LYS A 7 31.55 12.02 -19.18
N THR A 8 32.85 12.27 -19.17
CA THR A 8 33.41 13.51 -18.60
C THR A 8 33.25 14.66 -19.59
N LEU A 9 32.76 15.80 -19.11
CA LEU A 9 32.58 17.01 -19.92
C LEU A 9 33.87 17.84 -19.93
N HIS A 10 33.94 18.82 -20.85
CA HIS A 10 35.06 19.77 -21.00
C HIS A 10 36.42 19.13 -21.32
N VAL A 11 36.41 18.03 -22.07
CA VAL A 11 37.62 17.42 -22.64
C VAL A 11 37.55 17.57 -24.15
N ASP A 12 37.97 18.72 -24.66
CA ASP A 12 38.18 18.93 -26.11
C ASP A 12 39.46 18.22 -26.57
N ALA A 13 40.50 18.28 -25.73
CA ALA A 13 41.74 17.50 -25.86
C ALA A 13 42.29 17.16 -24.46
N PRO A 14 42.94 15.99 -24.27
CA PRO A 14 43.61 15.66 -23.01
C PRO A 14 44.71 16.67 -22.64
N SER A 15 44.92 16.91 -21.33
CA SER A 15 45.95 17.85 -20.86
C SER A 15 47.36 17.40 -21.29
N THR A 16 48.16 18.32 -21.82
CA THR A 16 49.56 18.06 -22.20
C THR A 16 50.53 17.92 -21.02
N HIS A 17 50.08 18.24 -19.80
CA HIS A 17 50.87 18.11 -18.57
C HIS A 17 50.84 16.69 -17.98
N VAL A 18 50.11 15.77 -18.61
CA VAL A 18 50.01 14.36 -18.21
C VAL A 18 50.44 13.51 -19.39
N ASP A 19 51.34 12.56 -19.16
CA ASP A 19 51.67 11.53 -20.14
C ASP A 19 50.61 10.42 -20.10
N TRP A 20 49.61 10.56 -20.96
CA TRP A 20 48.52 9.59 -21.10
C TRP A 20 48.95 8.27 -21.74
N SER A 21 50.12 8.22 -22.41
CA SER A 21 50.60 7.03 -23.10
C SER A 21 51.33 6.05 -22.18
N ALA A 22 51.87 6.55 -21.07
CA ALA A 22 52.63 5.76 -20.10
C ALA A 22 51.76 4.96 -19.11
N GLY A 23 50.44 5.19 -19.05
CA GLY A 23 49.56 4.66 -18.02
C GLY A 23 48.43 3.77 -18.54
N ALA A 24 47.78 3.04 -17.62
CA ALA A 24 46.56 2.27 -17.89
C ALA A 24 45.28 3.09 -17.63
N VAL A 25 45.34 4.41 -17.81
CA VAL A 25 44.24 5.34 -17.51
C VAL A 25 43.78 6.02 -18.79
N GLU A 26 42.47 5.99 -19.01
CA GLU A 26 41.81 6.59 -20.17
C GLU A 26 40.72 7.57 -19.72
N LEU A 27 40.60 8.70 -20.41
CA LEU A 27 39.49 9.63 -20.19
C LEU A 27 38.22 9.09 -20.86
N VAL A 28 37.10 9.06 -20.12
CA VAL A 28 35.79 8.66 -20.65
C VAL A 28 35.17 9.85 -21.40
N THR A 29 35.62 10.13 -22.62
CA THR A 29 35.15 11.26 -23.44
C THR A 29 33.80 11.00 -24.13
N GLU A 30 33.30 9.78 -24.06
CA GLU A 30 31.97 9.35 -24.52
C GLU A 30 31.36 8.37 -23.52
N GLN A 31 30.02 8.38 -23.38
CA GLN A 31 29.36 7.41 -22.52
C GLN A 31 29.55 6.01 -23.12
N ARG A 32 30.03 5.07 -22.30
CA ARG A 32 30.27 3.69 -22.72
C ARG A 32 29.72 2.70 -21.71
N ALA A 33 29.45 1.48 -22.17
CA ALA A 33 29.11 0.39 -21.28
C ALA A 33 30.28 0.13 -20.30
N TRP A 34 29.94 -0.15 -19.06
CA TRP A 34 30.92 -0.60 -18.07
C TRP A 34 31.30 -2.04 -18.39
N PRO A 35 32.59 -2.37 -18.59
CA PRO A 35 33.00 -3.73 -18.95
C PRO A 35 32.51 -4.78 -17.97
N GLU A 36 31.94 -5.87 -18.49
CA GLU A 36 31.59 -7.06 -17.71
C GLU A 36 32.80 -7.97 -17.65
N THR A 37 33.31 -8.21 -16.44
CA THR A 37 34.55 -8.98 -16.20
C THR A 37 34.31 -10.26 -15.40
N GLY A 38 33.06 -10.57 -15.09
CA GLY A 38 32.70 -11.66 -14.16
C GLY A 38 32.89 -11.31 -12.67
N ALA A 39 33.38 -10.11 -12.36
CA ALA A 39 33.47 -9.58 -11.00
C ALA A 39 32.54 -8.37 -10.81
N PRO A 40 32.16 -8.03 -9.56
CA PRO A 40 31.41 -6.81 -9.29
C PRO A 40 32.14 -5.57 -9.83
N ARG A 41 31.39 -4.67 -10.45
CA ARG A 41 31.93 -3.39 -10.94
C ARG A 41 32.45 -2.57 -9.75
N ARG A 42 33.68 -2.07 -9.83
CA ARG A 42 34.34 -1.27 -8.79
C ARG A 42 34.84 0.06 -9.33
N ALA A 43 34.62 1.14 -8.60
CA ALA A 43 35.13 2.48 -8.91
C ALA A 43 35.83 3.10 -7.70
N GLY A 44 36.89 3.86 -7.97
CA GLY A 44 37.49 4.77 -7.00
C GLY A 44 36.86 6.15 -7.09
N VAL A 45 36.61 6.78 -5.94
CA VAL A 45 36.19 8.18 -5.82
C VAL A 45 37.25 8.91 -4.98
N SER A 46 37.96 9.84 -5.61
CA SER A 46 38.99 10.65 -4.94
C SER A 46 38.51 12.09 -4.74
N SER A 47 38.81 12.67 -3.58
CA SER A 47 38.61 14.09 -3.29
C SER A 47 39.84 14.66 -2.59
N PHE A 48 40.37 15.76 -3.13
CA PHE A 48 41.58 16.41 -2.65
C PHE A 48 41.25 17.86 -2.29
N GLY A 49 41.19 18.15 -0.98
CA GLY A 49 40.85 19.47 -0.48
C GLY A 49 42.03 20.44 -0.54
N ILE A 50 41.75 21.73 -0.73
CA ILE A 50 42.79 22.78 -0.77
C ILE A 50 43.62 22.87 0.51
N SER A 51 43.07 22.42 1.66
CA SER A 51 43.79 22.33 2.94
C SER A 51 44.85 21.22 2.97
N GLY A 52 44.91 20.37 1.95
CA GLY A 52 45.76 19.18 1.90
C GLY A 52 45.11 17.89 2.43
N THR A 53 43.83 17.94 2.84
CA THR A 53 43.09 16.75 3.27
C THR A 53 42.63 15.95 2.07
N ASN A 54 43.02 14.67 2.03
CA ASN A 54 42.69 13.76 0.94
C ASN A 54 41.75 12.66 1.43
N ALA A 55 40.75 12.33 0.61
CA ALA A 55 39.86 11.19 0.83
C ALA A 55 39.81 10.33 -0.44
N HIS A 56 39.84 9.01 -0.26
CA HIS A 56 39.65 8.05 -1.34
C HIS A 56 38.69 6.96 -0.89
N LEU A 57 37.66 6.71 -1.69
CA LEU A 57 36.65 5.68 -1.45
C LEU A 57 36.66 4.67 -2.60
N ILE A 58 36.51 3.40 -2.26
CA ILE A 58 36.26 2.35 -3.23
C ILE A 58 34.78 2.00 -3.11
N VAL A 59 34.05 2.13 -4.22
CA VAL A 59 32.63 1.78 -4.33
C VAL A 59 32.52 0.53 -5.17
N GLU A 60 31.83 -0.47 -4.64
CA GLU A 60 31.53 -1.72 -5.33
C GLU A 60 30.04 -1.78 -5.66
N GLN A 61 29.72 -2.36 -6.82
CA GLN A 61 28.37 -2.77 -7.14
C GLN A 61 27.84 -3.68 -6.03
N ALA A 62 26.70 -3.30 -5.43
CA ALA A 62 25.97 -4.20 -4.53
C ALA A 62 25.70 -5.52 -5.24
N GLU A 63 25.79 -6.63 -4.49
CA GLU A 63 25.36 -7.94 -4.98
C GLU A 63 23.98 -7.78 -5.63
N GLU A 64 23.82 -8.37 -6.81
CA GLU A 64 22.49 -8.50 -7.37
C GLU A 64 21.70 -9.35 -6.40
N VAL A 65 20.83 -8.69 -5.64
CA VAL A 65 19.70 -9.35 -5.01
C VAL A 65 18.98 -9.96 -6.19
N ARG A 66 19.13 -11.28 -6.38
CA ARG A 66 18.31 -12.03 -7.33
C ARG A 66 16.90 -11.54 -7.08
N GLU A 67 16.31 -10.89 -8.08
CA GLU A 67 14.88 -10.62 -8.04
C GLU A 67 14.26 -11.96 -7.66
N ALA A 68 13.70 -12.02 -6.45
CA ALA A 68 12.96 -13.19 -6.06
C ALA A 68 11.99 -13.41 -7.21
N ALA A 69 11.97 -14.63 -7.78
CA ALA A 69 11.15 -14.96 -8.93
C ALA A 69 9.80 -14.27 -8.73
N GLU A 70 9.39 -13.42 -9.68
CA GLU A 70 8.21 -12.56 -9.54
C GLU A 70 7.06 -13.43 -9.03
N GLU A 71 6.82 -13.40 -7.72
CA GLU A 71 5.65 -14.05 -7.18
C GLU A 71 4.49 -13.28 -7.78
N PRO A 72 3.49 -13.95 -8.37
CA PRO A 72 2.37 -13.27 -8.98
C PRO A 72 1.83 -12.28 -7.94
N SER A 73 1.85 -11.00 -8.29
CA SER A 73 1.42 -9.94 -7.37
C SER A 73 0.07 -10.35 -6.81
N ARG A 74 -0.05 -10.43 -5.49
CA ARG A 74 -1.29 -10.89 -4.88
C ARG A 74 -2.42 -9.96 -5.34
N GLU A 75 -3.30 -10.44 -6.21
CA GLU A 75 -4.42 -9.64 -6.67
C GLU A 75 -5.36 -9.39 -5.49
N LEU A 76 -5.35 -8.14 -5.01
CA LEU A 76 -6.29 -7.68 -4.01
C LEU A 76 -7.42 -6.95 -4.74
N PRO A 77 -8.69 -7.18 -4.36
CA PRO A 77 -9.83 -6.54 -5.02
C PRO A 77 -9.81 -5.02 -4.84
N VAL A 78 -9.18 -4.53 -3.77
CA VAL A 78 -9.01 -3.10 -3.48
C VAL A 78 -7.67 -2.91 -2.78
N VAL A 79 -6.90 -1.91 -3.23
CA VAL A 79 -5.64 -1.49 -2.60
C VAL A 79 -5.74 -0.01 -2.23
N PRO A 80 -5.75 0.36 -0.94
CA PRO A 80 -5.79 1.76 -0.55
C PRO A 80 -4.45 2.44 -0.86
N TRP A 81 -4.50 3.56 -1.58
CA TRP A 81 -3.33 4.40 -1.81
C TRP A 81 -3.36 5.60 -0.87
N VAL A 82 -2.43 5.65 0.07
CA VAL A 82 -2.38 6.65 1.14
C VAL A 82 -1.37 7.75 0.85
N LEU A 83 -1.85 8.97 0.71
CA LEU A 83 -1.04 10.17 0.50
C LEU A 83 -1.04 11.02 1.76
N SER A 84 0.09 11.67 2.05
CA SER A 84 0.14 12.68 3.11
C SER A 84 1.08 13.83 2.76
N GLY A 85 0.85 14.98 3.40
CA GLY A 85 1.66 16.17 3.26
C GLY A 85 1.48 17.15 4.41
N LYS A 86 2.35 18.15 4.49
CA LYS A 86 2.28 19.24 5.49
C LYS A 86 1.21 20.30 5.18
N SER A 87 0.44 20.11 4.12
CA SER A 87 -0.71 20.95 3.74
C SER A 87 -1.59 20.19 2.74
N ALA A 88 -2.85 20.59 2.60
CA ALA A 88 -3.74 20.05 1.56
C ALA A 88 -3.15 20.22 0.15
N ARG A 89 -2.47 21.36 -0.12
CA ARG A 89 -1.77 21.60 -1.38
C ARG A 89 -0.61 20.63 -1.60
N ALA A 90 0.12 20.26 -0.56
CA ALA A 90 1.19 19.27 -0.67
C ALA A 90 0.66 17.88 -1.00
N VAL A 91 -0.51 17.50 -0.46
CA VAL A 91 -1.21 16.25 -0.80
C VAL A 91 -1.64 16.27 -2.27
N ALA A 92 -2.29 17.34 -2.74
CA ALA A 92 -2.68 17.49 -4.14
C ALA A 92 -1.47 17.44 -5.09
N GLY A 93 -0.37 18.11 -4.74
CA GLY A 93 0.89 18.05 -5.51
C GLY A 93 1.52 16.66 -5.53
N GLN A 94 1.38 15.87 -4.46
CA GLN A 94 1.82 14.48 -4.44
C GLN A 94 0.93 13.58 -5.30
N ALA A 95 -0.39 13.82 -5.30
CA ALA A 95 -1.32 13.13 -6.18
C ALA A 95 -0.98 13.38 -7.66
N ALA A 96 -0.68 14.64 -8.03
CA ALA A 96 -0.28 14.99 -9.39
C ALA A 96 1.00 14.27 -9.85
N ARG A 97 2.05 14.24 -9.01
CA ARG A 97 3.29 13.51 -9.33
C ARG A 97 3.07 12.01 -9.44
N LEU A 98 2.23 11.45 -8.57
CA LEU A 98 1.92 10.03 -8.62
C LEU A 98 1.12 9.68 -9.87
N LEU A 99 0.16 10.52 -10.26
CA LEU A 99 -0.62 10.38 -11.48
C LEU A 99 0.29 10.36 -12.73
N GLU A 100 1.23 11.30 -12.83
CA GLU A 100 2.22 11.33 -13.91
C GLU A 100 3.04 10.04 -13.95
N TRP A 101 3.58 9.62 -12.80
CA TRP A 101 4.38 8.41 -12.68
C TRP A 101 3.62 7.14 -13.08
N VAL A 102 2.34 7.02 -12.69
CA VAL A 102 1.48 5.88 -13.04
C VAL A 102 1.14 5.86 -14.52
N ARG A 103 0.89 7.02 -15.13
CA ARG A 103 0.61 7.12 -16.58
C ARG A 103 1.80 6.70 -17.42
N GLU A 104 3.02 7.01 -16.98
CA GLU A 104 4.25 6.54 -17.63
C GLU A 104 4.52 5.04 -17.42
N ARG A 105 3.85 4.39 -16.46
CA ARG A 105 4.09 3.00 -16.05
C ARG A 105 2.77 2.24 -15.91
N PRO A 106 2.09 1.95 -17.04
CA PRO A 106 0.79 1.26 -17.01
C PRO A 106 0.87 -0.13 -16.39
N ASP A 107 2.05 -0.75 -16.43
CA ASP A 107 2.28 -2.12 -15.94
C ASP A 107 2.72 -2.16 -14.46
N ALA A 108 2.89 -1.02 -13.79
CA ALA A 108 3.31 -1.01 -12.39
C ALA A 108 2.25 -1.64 -11.48
N GLY A 109 2.63 -2.64 -10.68
CA GLY A 109 1.73 -3.33 -9.74
C GLY A 109 1.04 -2.38 -8.76
N LEU A 110 -0.30 -2.37 -8.75
CA LEU A 110 -1.06 -1.44 -7.89
C LEU A 110 -0.82 -1.71 -6.40
N VAL A 111 -0.61 -2.98 -6.05
CA VAL A 111 -0.30 -3.44 -4.69
C VAL A 111 1.04 -2.88 -4.23
N ASP A 112 2.09 -2.99 -5.06
CA ASP A 112 3.44 -2.53 -4.71
C ASP A 112 3.50 -1.02 -4.52
N VAL A 113 2.76 -0.27 -5.34
CA VAL A 113 2.63 1.18 -5.19
C VAL A 113 1.93 1.51 -3.87
N GLY A 114 0.78 0.89 -3.60
CA GLY A 114 0.03 1.11 -2.34
C GLY A 114 0.85 0.73 -1.11
N TYR A 115 1.53 -0.42 -1.13
CA TYR A 115 2.43 -0.89 -0.09
C TYR A 115 3.58 0.10 0.15
N SER A 116 4.24 0.55 -0.92
CA SER A 116 5.31 1.54 -0.86
C SER A 116 4.83 2.86 -0.24
N MET A 117 3.63 3.31 -0.60
CA MET A 117 3.04 4.52 -0.03
C MET A 117 2.75 4.37 1.46
N ALA A 118 2.28 3.20 1.89
CA ALA A 118 1.94 2.94 3.28
C ALA A 118 3.18 2.81 4.19
N LEU A 119 4.25 2.16 3.73
CA LEU A 119 5.35 1.74 4.60
C LEU A 119 6.67 2.47 4.39
N THR A 120 6.87 3.11 3.23
CA THR A 120 8.17 3.73 2.88
C THR A 120 8.10 5.26 2.82
N ARG A 121 6.95 5.86 3.12
CA ARG A 121 6.75 7.31 3.11
C ARG A 121 6.45 7.80 4.51
N SER A 122 7.00 8.97 4.86
CA SER A 122 6.65 9.64 6.11
C SER A 122 5.16 9.99 6.12
N ALA A 123 4.52 9.82 7.28
CA ALA A 123 3.15 10.24 7.50
C ALA A 123 3.11 11.69 8.03
N PHE A 124 2.34 12.55 7.37
CA PHE A 124 2.04 13.92 7.80
C PHE A 124 0.57 14.08 8.21
N GLU A 125 0.21 15.27 8.69
CA GLU A 125 -1.13 15.56 9.22
C GLU A 125 -2.21 15.63 8.15
N HIS A 126 -1.97 16.29 7.01
CA HIS A 126 -2.94 16.28 5.91
C HIS A 126 -2.82 14.96 5.17
N ARG A 127 -3.90 14.19 5.12
CA ARG A 127 -3.94 12.85 4.56
C ARG A 127 -5.07 12.70 3.56
N ALA A 128 -4.84 11.86 2.56
CA ALA A 128 -5.87 11.36 1.67
C ALA A 128 -5.66 9.86 1.46
N ALA A 129 -6.75 9.10 1.41
CA ALA A 129 -6.76 7.72 0.99
C ALA A 129 -7.60 7.60 -0.28
N VAL A 130 -7.02 7.06 -1.34
CA VAL A 130 -7.73 6.68 -2.56
C VAL A 130 -8.06 5.20 -2.47
N VAL A 131 -9.35 4.88 -2.55
CA VAL A 131 -9.87 3.51 -2.42
C VAL A 131 -10.68 3.19 -3.67
N ALA A 132 -10.05 2.50 -4.62
CA ALA A 132 -10.65 2.18 -5.92
C ALA A 132 -10.44 0.69 -6.24
N GLY A 133 -11.42 0.08 -6.93
CA GLY A 133 -11.40 -1.34 -7.27
C GLY A 133 -10.62 -1.68 -8.54
N ASP A 134 -10.20 -0.67 -9.31
CA ASP A 134 -9.45 -0.85 -10.54
C ASP A 134 -8.56 0.36 -10.83
N ARG A 135 -7.61 0.19 -11.78
CA ARG A 135 -6.66 1.22 -12.18
C ARG A 135 -7.34 2.47 -12.73
N ALA A 136 -8.41 2.32 -13.52
CA ALA A 136 -9.04 3.46 -14.18
C ALA A 136 -9.71 4.39 -13.15
N ARG A 137 -10.44 3.81 -12.19
CA ARG A 137 -11.00 4.54 -11.05
C ARG A 137 -9.93 5.16 -10.17
N LEU A 138 -8.83 4.45 -9.95
CA LEU A 138 -7.70 4.96 -9.17
C LEU A 138 -7.08 6.20 -9.83
N VAL A 139 -6.85 6.15 -11.15
CA VAL A 139 -6.31 7.27 -11.92
C VAL A 139 -7.27 8.46 -11.87
N ALA A 140 -8.58 8.24 -12.08
CA ALA A 140 -9.59 9.28 -11.99
C ALA A 140 -9.67 9.91 -10.59
N ALA A 141 -9.54 9.11 -9.53
CA ALA A 141 -9.52 9.59 -8.15
C ALA A 141 -8.26 10.41 -7.83
N LEU A 142 -7.09 10.03 -8.37
CA LEU A 142 -5.86 10.83 -8.27
C LEU A 142 -5.97 12.15 -9.02
N GLU A 143 -6.58 12.17 -10.21
CA GLU A 143 -6.87 13.38 -10.96
C GLU A 143 -7.75 14.34 -10.15
N ALA A 144 -8.84 13.83 -9.58
CA ALA A 144 -9.74 14.62 -8.73
C ALA A 144 -9.01 15.15 -7.49
N LEU A 145 -8.22 14.32 -6.80
CA LEU A 145 -7.44 14.74 -5.64
C LEU A 145 -6.38 15.80 -6.00
N ALA A 146 -5.70 15.65 -7.13
CA ALA A 146 -4.73 16.62 -7.63
C ALA A 146 -5.38 17.97 -7.97
N ALA A 147 -6.61 17.95 -8.50
CA ALA A 147 -7.40 19.13 -8.82
C ALA A 147 -8.12 19.73 -7.58
N GLY A 148 -8.15 19.04 -6.45
CA GLY A 148 -8.91 19.46 -5.26
C GLY A 148 -10.43 19.33 -5.43
N VAL A 149 -10.89 18.43 -6.30
CA VAL A 149 -12.30 18.18 -6.58
C VAL A 149 -12.80 16.98 -5.75
N PRO A 150 -13.99 17.06 -5.13
CA PRO A 150 -14.58 15.93 -4.42
C PRO A 150 -14.75 14.69 -5.31
N CYS A 151 -14.42 13.52 -4.79
CA CYS A 151 -14.57 12.23 -5.47
C CYS A 151 -14.96 11.17 -4.45
N GLY A 152 -15.91 10.29 -4.79
CA GLY A 152 -16.40 9.25 -3.88
C GLY A 152 -15.34 8.21 -3.51
N ASP A 153 -14.30 8.07 -4.33
CA ASP A 153 -13.18 7.15 -4.11
C ASP A 153 -12.03 7.79 -3.30
N VAL A 154 -12.21 9.03 -2.85
CA VAL A 154 -11.20 9.79 -2.10
C VAL A 154 -11.74 10.18 -0.73
N VAL A 155 -11.10 9.71 0.31
CA VAL A 155 -11.32 10.18 1.68
C VAL A 155 -10.14 11.06 2.08
N SER A 156 -10.40 12.29 2.51
CA SER A 156 -9.35 13.22 2.93
C SER A 156 -9.66 13.85 4.28
N GLY A 157 -8.61 14.26 4.99
CA GLY A 157 -8.75 14.88 6.30
C GLY A 157 -7.42 15.35 6.86
N VAL A 158 -7.50 15.96 8.04
CA VAL A 158 -6.33 16.33 8.84
C VAL A 158 -6.31 15.42 10.06
N ALA A 159 -5.25 14.64 10.19
CA ALA A 159 -5.04 13.75 11.31
C ALA A 159 -4.77 14.58 12.58
N GLY A 160 -5.64 14.42 13.59
CA GLY A 160 -5.39 14.92 14.94
C GLY A 160 -4.53 13.97 15.77
N SER A 161 -4.44 14.23 17.07
CA SER A 161 -3.88 13.27 18.02
C SER A 161 -4.65 11.96 17.93
N ALA A 162 -3.94 10.84 17.77
CA ALA A 162 -4.57 9.52 17.75
C ALA A 162 -5.24 9.26 19.11
N GLY A 163 -6.56 9.40 19.15
CA GLY A 163 -7.37 8.97 20.29
C GLY A 163 -7.38 7.44 20.37
N ARG A 164 -7.77 6.92 21.53
CA ARG A 164 -8.03 5.48 21.66
C ARG A 164 -9.36 5.15 20.96
N ALA A 165 -9.37 4.09 20.14
CA ALA A 165 -10.57 3.68 19.42
C ALA A 165 -11.65 3.15 20.36
N VAL A 166 -12.92 3.39 20.03
CA VAL A 166 -14.09 2.78 20.68
C VAL A 166 -14.85 2.02 19.60
N PHE A 167 -15.11 0.74 19.80
CA PHE A 167 -15.98 -0.02 18.90
C PHE A 167 -17.43 0.15 19.35
N VAL A 168 -18.29 0.51 18.39
CA VAL A 168 -19.72 0.75 18.61
C VAL A 168 -20.50 -0.34 17.89
N PHE A 169 -21.29 -1.09 18.65
CA PHE A 169 -22.04 -2.25 18.20
C PHE A 169 -23.54 -1.91 18.20
N PRO A 170 -24.11 -1.52 17.05
CA PRO A 170 -25.49 -1.05 16.99
C PRO A 170 -26.52 -2.17 17.20
N GLY A 171 -27.74 -1.74 17.50
CA GLY A 171 -28.93 -2.57 17.53
C GLY A 171 -29.34 -3.10 16.14
N GLN A 172 -30.51 -3.74 16.06
CA GLN A 172 -31.13 -4.09 14.79
C GLN A 172 -31.52 -2.82 14.00
N GLY A 173 -31.42 -2.85 12.66
CA GLY A 173 -31.84 -1.76 11.78
C GLY A 173 -30.87 -1.47 10.62
N ALA A 174 -29.62 -1.91 10.73
CA ALA A 174 -28.58 -1.69 9.72
C ALA A 174 -28.38 -2.88 8.74
N GLN A 175 -29.18 -3.95 8.89
CA GLN A 175 -29.07 -5.14 8.05
C GLN A 175 -29.49 -4.88 6.61
N TRP A 176 -28.85 -5.58 5.68
CA TRP A 176 -29.26 -5.64 4.28
C TRP A 176 -28.88 -7.00 3.67
N ALA A 177 -29.61 -7.42 2.63
CA ALA A 177 -29.41 -8.71 1.99
C ALA A 177 -28.02 -8.79 1.32
N GLY A 178 -27.21 -9.76 1.71
CA GLY A 178 -25.85 -9.95 1.18
C GLY A 178 -24.74 -9.21 1.92
N MET A 179 -25.01 -8.59 3.07
CA MET A 179 -24.09 -7.65 3.75
C MET A 179 -22.68 -8.16 4.09
N ALA A 180 -22.51 -9.47 4.20
CA ALA A 180 -21.25 -10.09 4.57
C ALA A 180 -20.66 -11.01 3.48
N VAL A 181 -21.35 -11.18 2.35
CA VAL A 181 -20.96 -12.15 1.31
C VAL A 181 -19.59 -11.80 0.71
N GLY A 182 -19.35 -10.53 0.39
CA GLY A 182 -18.06 -10.11 -0.16
C GLY A 182 -16.90 -10.37 0.81
N LEU A 183 -17.11 -10.14 2.11
CA LEU A 183 -16.09 -10.36 3.13
C LEU A 183 -15.84 -11.84 3.42
N LEU A 184 -16.85 -12.70 3.31
CA LEU A 184 -16.67 -14.16 3.39
C LEU A 184 -15.72 -14.69 2.32
N GLY A 185 -15.72 -14.09 1.12
CA GLY A 185 -14.84 -14.49 0.02
C GLY A 185 -13.46 -13.80 0.00
N SER A 186 -13.35 -12.60 0.56
CA SER A 186 -12.14 -11.75 0.43
C SER A 186 -11.32 -11.60 1.71
N SER A 187 -11.91 -11.82 2.90
CA SER A 187 -11.23 -11.67 4.18
C SER A 187 -11.16 -13.01 4.94
N PRO A 188 -9.98 -13.66 5.02
CA PRO A 188 -9.85 -14.91 5.75
C PRO A 188 -10.12 -14.76 7.25
N VAL A 189 -9.80 -13.59 7.84
CA VAL A 189 -10.08 -13.28 9.25
C VAL A 189 -11.58 -13.21 9.49
N PHE A 190 -12.30 -12.51 8.62
CA PHE A 190 -13.76 -12.41 8.72
C PHE A 190 -14.42 -13.78 8.55
N ALA A 191 -14.01 -14.54 7.53
CA ALA A 191 -14.56 -15.87 7.26
C ALA A 191 -14.32 -16.86 8.41
N ALA A 192 -13.13 -16.83 9.01
CA ALA A 192 -12.81 -17.66 10.18
C ALA A 192 -13.72 -17.32 11.36
N ARG A 193 -13.87 -16.03 11.70
CA ARG A 193 -14.73 -15.63 12.83
C ARG A 193 -16.22 -15.93 12.57
N MET A 194 -16.69 -15.77 11.34
CA MET A 194 -18.05 -16.16 10.95
C MET A 194 -18.27 -17.67 11.10
N ALA A 195 -17.28 -18.50 10.79
CA ALA A 195 -17.37 -19.95 10.95
C ALA A 195 -17.43 -20.36 12.44
N GLU A 196 -16.64 -19.71 13.29
CA GLU A 196 -16.73 -19.90 14.76
C GLU A 196 -18.10 -19.51 15.29
N CYS A 197 -18.65 -18.38 14.85
CA CYS A 197 -20.00 -17.95 15.22
C CYS A 197 -21.07 -18.95 14.75
N ALA A 198 -20.94 -19.48 13.54
CA ALA A 198 -21.84 -20.51 13.02
C ALA A 198 -21.81 -21.78 13.88
N ALA A 199 -20.62 -22.23 14.28
CA ALA A 199 -20.45 -23.39 15.14
C ALA A 199 -21.05 -23.16 16.55
N ALA A 200 -20.89 -21.96 17.10
CA ALA A 200 -21.46 -21.59 18.40
C ALA A 200 -22.99 -21.49 18.36
N LEU A 201 -23.57 -21.02 17.26
CA LEU A 201 -25.02 -20.90 17.10
C LEU A 201 -25.71 -22.23 16.77
N ALA A 202 -25.03 -23.15 16.09
CA ALA A 202 -25.63 -24.38 15.56
C ALA A 202 -26.49 -25.19 16.56
N PRO A 203 -26.16 -25.31 17.86
CA PRO A 203 -27.01 -26.03 18.83
C PRO A 203 -28.32 -25.31 19.19
N HIS A 204 -28.46 -24.03 18.84
CA HIS A 204 -29.55 -23.16 19.28
C HIS A 204 -30.53 -22.78 18.16
N VAL A 205 -30.23 -23.14 16.92
CA VAL A 205 -31.02 -22.75 15.75
C VAL A 205 -31.24 -23.94 14.80
N GLU A 206 -32.35 -23.91 14.06
CA GLU A 206 -32.68 -24.93 13.06
C GLU A 206 -32.24 -24.55 11.63
N TRP A 207 -31.44 -23.48 11.50
CA TRP A 207 -30.99 -22.92 10.23
C TRP A 207 -29.48 -22.66 10.23
N SER A 208 -28.89 -22.53 9.04
CA SER A 208 -27.46 -22.31 8.86
C SER A 208 -27.14 -20.82 8.75
N LEU A 209 -26.27 -20.31 9.62
CA LEU A 209 -25.80 -18.92 9.59
C LEU A 209 -25.23 -18.53 8.23
N LEU A 210 -24.39 -19.38 7.67
CA LEU A 210 -23.73 -19.07 6.41
C LEU A 210 -24.70 -19.13 5.23
N ASP A 211 -25.73 -19.97 5.29
CA ASP A 211 -26.74 -20.05 4.23
C ASP A 211 -27.67 -18.84 4.24
N VAL A 212 -28.04 -18.34 5.43
CA VAL A 212 -28.77 -17.08 5.58
C VAL A 212 -27.96 -15.91 5.03
N VAL A 213 -26.68 -15.81 5.39
CA VAL A 213 -25.82 -14.72 4.90
C VAL A 213 -25.63 -14.77 3.37
N ARG A 214 -25.51 -15.97 2.79
CA ARG A 214 -25.39 -16.17 1.34
C ARG A 214 -26.70 -16.03 0.58
N GLY A 215 -27.84 -15.99 1.27
CA GLY A 215 -29.16 -15.96 0.64
C GLY A 215 -29.47 -17.25 -0.13
N VAL A 216 -29.05 -18.40 0.40
CA VAL A 216 -29.35 -19.71 -0.22
C VAL A 216 -30.87 -19.93 -0.23
N GLU A 217 -31.39 -20.47 -1.32
CA GLU A 217 -32.81 -20.78 -1.44
C GLU A 217 -33.27 -21.71 -0.29
N GLY A 218 -34.36 -21.35 0.38
CA GLY A 218 -34.88 -22.06 1.55
C GLY A 218 -34.29 -21.62 2.90
N ALA A 219 -33.25 -20.79 2.93
CA ALA A 219 -32.78 -20.16 4.15
C ALA A 219 -33.79 -19.11 4.65
N PRO A 220 -33.98 -18.94 5.98
CA PRO A 220 -34.89 -17.94 6.49
C PRO A 220 -34.40 -16.51 6.19
N GLY A 221 -35.34 -15.61 5.94
CA GLY A 221 -35.05 -14.20 5.66
C GLY A 221 -34.67 -13.39 6.90
N LEU A 222 -33.98 -12.26 6.67
CA LEU A 222 -33.57 -11.30 7.70
C LEU A 222 -34.72 -10.47 8.29
N GLU A 223 -35.97 -10.72 7.90
CA GLU A 223 -37.17 -10.10 8.47
C GLU A 223 -37.54 -10.70 9.84
N ARG A 224 -37.10 -11.94 10.09
CA ARG A 224 -37.34 -12.66 11.34
C ARG A 224 -36.35 -12.22 12.42
N VAL A 225 -36.87 -11.73 13.55
CA VAL A 225 -36.05 -11.24 14.67
C VAL A 225 -35.09 -12.30 15.20
N ASP A 226 -35.56 -13.54 15.31
CA ASP A 226 -34.79 -14.71 15.76
C ASP A 226 -33.71 -15.16 14.78
N VAL A 227 -33.67 -14.58 13.58
CA VAL A 227 -32.65 -14.83 12.54
C VAL A 227 -31.72 -13.62 12.41
N VAL A 228 -32.28 -12.42 12.29
CA VAL A 228 -31.52 -11.19 12.04
C VAL A 228 -30.61 -10.82 13.21
N GLN A 229 -31.04 -11.03 14.46
CA GLN A 229 -30.22 -10.67 15.62
C GLN A 229 -28.96 -11.56 15.73
N PRO A 230 -29.04 -12.90 15.67
CA PRO A 230 -27.84 -13.73 15.66
C PRO A 230 -26.94 -13.50 14.44
N VAL A 231 -27.52 -13.21 13.25
CA VAL A 231 -26.74 -12.86 12.05
C VAL A 231 -25.98 -11.55 12.26
N LEU A 232 -26.65 -10.51 12.77
CA LEU A 232 -26.03 -9.22 13.04
C LEU A 232 -24.91 -9.35 14.09
N TRP A 233 -25.15 -10.09 15.17
CA TRP A 233 -24.13 -10.40 16.17
C TRP A 233 -22.88 -11.01 15.52
N ALA A 234 -23.05 -12.09 14.75
CA ALA A 234 -21.94 -12.78 14.08
C ALA A 234 -21.16 -11.86 13.13
N VAL A 235 -21.87 -11.03 12.34
CA VAL A 235 -21.24 -10.06 11.44
C VAL A 235 -20.47 -9.00 12.21
N MET A 236 -21.06 -8.44 13.26
CA MET A 236 -20.46 -7.39 14.08
C MET A 236 -19.17 -7.86 14.77
N VAL A 237 -19.19 -9.03 15.42
CA VAL A 237 -17.98 -9.58 16.06
C VAL A 237 -16.93 -9.97 15.01
N SER A 238 -17.34 -10.43 13.83
CA SER A 238 -16.41 -10.73 12.73
C SER A 238 -15.77 -9.47 12.14
N LEU A 239 -16.50 -8.35 12.04
CA LEU A 239 -15.95 -7.05 11.65
C LEU A 239 -14.97 -6.51 12.70
N ALA A 240 -15.27 -6.68 13.99
CA ALA A 240 -14.37 -6.28 15.06
C ALA A 240 -13.01 -6.99 14.93
N GLU A 241 -13.00 -8.27 14.58
CA GLU A 241 -11.77 -9.02 14.36
C GLU A 241 -10.98 -8.59 13.12
N VAL A 242 -11.67 -8.17 12.05
CA VAL A 242 -11.01 -7.55 10.90
C VAL A 242 -10.29 -6.26 11.31
N TRP A 243 -10.94 -5.40 12.09
CA TRP A 243 -10.30 -4.18 12.60
C TRP A 243 -9.06 -4.48 13.45
N ARG A 244 -9.16 -5.45 14.35
CA ARG A 244 -8.05 -5.88 15.21
C ARG A 244 -6.90 -6.50 14.41
N ALA A 245 -7.20 -7.27 13.37
CA ALA A 245 -6.18 -7.80 12.45
C ALA A 245 -5.41 -6.70 11.70
N HIS A 246 -6.00 -5.50 11.54
CA HIS A 246 -5.33 -4.30 11.04
C HIS A 246 -4.69 -3.44 12.14
N GLY A 247 -4.58 -3.96 13.36
CA GLY A 247 -3.93 -3.30 14.50
C GLY A 247 -4.80 -2.26 15.21
N VAL A 248 -6.09 -2.16 14.88
CA VAL A 248 -7.02 -1.26 15.58
C VAL A 248 -7.61 -1.99 16.77
N GLU A 249 -7.03 -1.76 17.95
CA GLU A 249 -7.55 -2.31 19.20
C GLU A 249 -8.51 -1.30 19.89
N PRO A 250 -9.72 -1.73 20.29
CA PRO A 250 -10.63 -0.88 21.03
C PRO A 250 -10.14 -0.70 22.46
N ALA A 251 -10.14 0.54 22.96
CA ALA A 251 -9.95 0.81 24.39
C ALA A 251 -11.24 0.73 25.19
N ALA A 252 -12.38 0.80 24.52
CA ALA A 252 -13.69 0.54 25.07
C ALA A 252 -14.61 0.02 23.97
N VAL A 253 -15.70 -0.63 24.39
CA VAL A 253 -16.79 -1.04 23.51
C VAL A 253 -18.10 -0.49 24.07
N ILE A 254 -19.02 -0.12 23.18
CA ILE A 254 -20.38 0.29 23.56
C ILE A 254 -21.35 -0.44 22.64
N GLY A 255 -22.30 -1.14 23.23
CA GLY A 255 -23.40 -1.78 22.52
C GLY A 255 -24.69 -0.99 22.67
N HIS A 256 -25.62 -1.16 21.73
CA HIS A 256 -26.99 -0.67 21.87
C HIS A 256 -27.98 -1.83 21.82
N SER A 257 -28.70 -2.07 22.92
CA SER A 257 -29.66 -3.17 23.06
C SER A 257 -28.95 -4.52 22.82
N GLN A 258 -29.41 -5.35 21.88
CA GLN A 258 -28.73 -6.62 21.56
C GLN A 258 -27.24 -6.44 21.24
N GLY A 259 -26.82 -5.26 20.76
CA GLY A 259 -25.44 -5.02 20.37
C GLY A 259 -24.47 -4.97 21.55
N GLU A 260 -24.98 -5.03 22.79
CA GLU A 260 -24.15 -5.25 23.98
C GLU A 260 -23.64 -6.70 24.10
N ILE A 261 -24.26 -7.66 23.39
CA ILE A 261 -23.87 -9.08 23.34
C ILE A 261 -22.70 -9.27 22.38
#